data_AF-A0A662CRR1-F1
#
_entry.id   AF-A0A662CRR1-F1
#
_cell.length_a   1.000
_cell.length_b   1.000
_cell.length_c   1.000
_cell.angle_alpha   90.00
_cell.angle_beta   90.00
_cell.angle_gamma   90.00
#
_symmetry.space_group_name_H-M   'P 1'
#
loop_
_entity.id
_entity.type
_entity.pdbx_description
1 polymer ?
#
loop_
_entity_poly.entity_id
_entity_poly.type
_entity_poly.pdbx_seq_one_letter_code
_entity_poly.pdbx_strand_id
1 'polypeptide(L)'
;MGEESLKLSKAELEELCLKQNIIIERQDPFNDTKIFLPNIEKINKMIREFDFLVDGASRGKAVNEISTIERFLFDNEENTDARSKFLATCYSNASMYIDKHRSLLEDKRSENWKYLFVNYFKLEDIYNYFNKKASASTFFKTYAIYNEMVTLTYYVKLMEYLRAQVELEIPVDDDQDMPGRIDDINLKVAILHELGFIEKLKEVIPHNTLPNMAKFITILCNEDPAIWRDLLMKLRHLNLQNDKDPLTELNLNKAHEIMTVFGIEIEKD
;
A
#
# COMPACT_ATOMS: atom_id res chain seq x y z
N MET A 1 47.99 7.99 -5.16
CA MET A 1 49.03 7.12 -4.57
C MET A 1 48.41 5.75 -4.42
N GLY A 2 48.88 4.76 -5.18
CA GLY A 2 48.34 3.40 -5.13
C GLY A 2 48.66 2.79 -3.77
N GLU A 3 47.63 2.42 -3.02
CA GLU A 3 47.80 1.60 -1.83
C GLU A 3 48.22 0.21 -2.31
N GLU A 4 49.47 -0.17 -2.02
CA GLU A 4 49.89 -1.56 -2.06
C GLU A 4 49.00 -2.32 -1.07
N SER A 5 48.00 -3.03 -1.60
CA SER A 5 47.28 -4.03 -0.82
C SER A 5 48.33 -4.99 -0.27
N LEU A 6 48.55 -4.97 1.04
CA LEU A 6 49.33 -5.98 1.74
C LEU A 6 48.74 -7.34 1.33
N LYS A 7 49.44 -8.08 0.46
CA LYS A 7 49.06 -9.45 0.09
C LYS A 7 49.38 -10.36 1.28
N LEU A 8 48.56 -10.27 2.31
CA LEU A 8 48.59 -11.16 3.46
C LEU A 8 48.09 -12.53 3.03
N SER A 9 48.72 -13.59 3.52
CA SER A 9 48.13 -14.92 3.41
C SER A 9 46.84 -15.00 4.23
N LYS A 10 45.93 -15.90 3.85
CA LYS A 10 44.64 -16.08 4.56
C LYS A 10 44.83 -16.31 6.06
N ALA A 11 45.84 -17.09 6.45
CA ALA A 11 46.15 -17.38 7.85
C ALA A 11 46.65 -16.15 8.61
N GLU A 12 47.49 -15.31 8.00
CA GLU A 12 47.97 -14.06 8.61
C GLU A 12 46.83 -13.06 8.78
N LEU A 13 45.93 -12.97 7.79
CA LEU A 13 44.75 -12.11 7.87
C LEU A 13 43.79 -12.54 8.99
N GLU A 14 43.55 -13.84 9.13
CA GLU A 14 42.73 -14.39 10.21
C GLU A 14 43.35 -14.09 11.60
N GLU A 15 44.67 -14.27 11.73
CA GLU A 15 45.38 -13.96 12.98
C GLU A 15 45.30 -12.46 13.34
N LEU A 16 45.46 -11.58 12.36
CA LEU A 16 45.31 -10.13 12.56
C LEU A 16 43.87 -9.75 12.92
N CYS A 17 42.88 -10.33 12.26
CA CYS A 17 41.47 -10.13 12.58
C CYS A 17 41.13 -10.62 14.01
N LEU A 18 41.70 -11.74 14.45
CA LEU A 18 41.55 -12.24 15.83
C LEU A 18 42.18 -11.27 16.84
N LYS A 19 43.43 -10.84 16.61
CA LYS A 19 44.14 -9.88 17.48
C LYS A 19 43.38 -8.57 17.62
N GLN A 20 42.73 -8.13 16.54
CA GLN A 20 41.92 -6.92 16.55
C GLN A 20 40.47 -7.15 16.99
N ASN A 21 40.07 -8.35 17.42
CA ASN A 21 38.68 -8.68 17.77
C ASN A 21 37.66 -8.38 16.66
N ILE A 22 38.06 -8.49 15.38
CA ILE A 22 37.16 -8.37 14.21
C ILE A 22 36.39 -9.68 14.02
N ILE A 23 37.08 -10.80 14.24
CA ILE A 23 36.47 -12.14 14.33
C ILE A 23 36.73 -12.71 15.73
N ILE A 24 35.86 -13.63 16.14
CA ILE A 24 35.95 -14.39 17.38
C ILE A 24 36.12 -15.87 17.04
N GLU A 25 36.95 -16.55 17.81
CA GLU A 25 37.10 -17.99 17.74
C GLU A 25 36.08 -18.66 18.66
N ARG A 26 35.36 -19.66 18.15
CA ARG A 26 34.51 -20.55 18.93
C ARG A 26 34.82 -22.00 18.61
N GLN A 27 34.70 -22.88 19.58
CA GLN A 27 34.67 -24.32 19.32
C GLN A 27 33.27 -24.73 18.86
N ASP A 28 33.23 -25.50 17.78
CA ASP A 28 32.03 -26.18 17.34
C ASP A 28 31.68 -27.29 18.33
N PRO A 29 30.49 -27.26 18.96
CA PRO A 29 30.08 -28.28 19.93
C PRO A 29 29.86 -29.68 19.32
N PHE A 30 29.82 -29.83 18.01
CA PHE A 30 29.51 -31.09 17.34
C PHE A 30 30.72 -31.84 16.78
N ASN A 31 31.81 -31.14 16.48
CA ASN A 31 33.00 -31.73 15.85
C ASN A 31 34.33 -31.25 16.44
N ASP A 32 34.32 -30.46 17.53
CA ASP A 32 35.48 -29.87 18.19
C ASP A 32 36.40 -29.03 17.27
N THR A 33 35.91 -28.61 16.11
CA THR A 33 36.67 -27.74 15.20
C THR A 33 36.55 -26.28 15.63
N LYS A 34 37.59 -25.49 15.30
CA LYS A 34 37.62 -24.05 15.55
C LYS A 34 36.86 -23.34 14.43
N ILE A 35 35.80 -22.62 14.79
CA ILE A 35 35.01 -21.78 13.89
C ILE A 35 35.35 -20.32 14.16
N PHE A 36 35.62 -19.57 13.09
CA PHE A 36 35.75 -18.12 13.16
C PHE A 36 34.41 -17.47 12.82
N LEU A 37 33.87 -16.69 13.77
CA LEU A 37 32.65 -15.93 13.59
C LEU A 37 32.95 -14.43 13.60
N PRO A 38 32.17 -13.60 12.88
CA PRO A 38 32.33 -12.15 12.99
C PRO A 38 32.02 -11.66 14.40
N ASN A 39 32.79 -10.69 14.89
CA ASN A 39 32.43 -9.99 16.13
C ASN A 39 31.24 -9.06 15.86
N ILE A 40 30.08 -9.45 16.39
CA ILE A 40 28.80 -8.76 16.18
C ILE A 40 28.87 -7.28 16.58
N GLU A 41 29.58 -6.91 17.64
CA GLU A 41 29.66 -5.51 18.08
C GLU A 41 30.38 -4.64 17.05
N LYS A 42 31.49 -5.15 16.50
CA LYS A 42 32.24 -4.47 15.45
C LYS A 42 31.46 -4.42 14.14
N ILE A 43 30.86 -5.53 13.75
CA ILE A 43 30.02 -5.59 12.54
C ILE A 43 28.83 -4.64 12.65
N ASN A 44 28.19 -4.53 13.81
CA ASN A 44 27.11 -3.56 14.02
C ASN A 44 27.57 -2.11 13.82
N LYS A 45 28.81 -1.77 14.20
CA LYS A 45 29.37 -0.43 13.90
C LYS A 45 29.49 -0.22 12.39
N MET A 46 29.98 -1.23 11.67
CA MET A 46 30.09 -1.20 10.20
C MET A 46 28.72 -1.06 9.53
N ILE A 47 27.72 -1.83 9.98
CA ILE A 47 26.34 -1.77 9.49
C ILE A 47 25.72 -0.39 9.73
N ARG A 48 25.87 0.20 10.92
CA ARG A 48 25.33 1.53 11.22
C ARG A 48 25.92 2.61 10.30
N GLU A 49 27.23 2.59 10.08
CA GLU A 49 27.87 3.52 9.13
C GLU A 49 27.37 3.28 7.70
N PHE A 50 27.24 2.01 7.29
CA PHE A 50 26.72 1.63 5.98
C PHE A 50 25.29 2.13 5.76
N ASP A 51 24.37 1.80 6.67
CA ASP A 51 22.96 2.16 6.58
C ASP A 51 22.77 3.68 6.61
N PHE A 52 23.50 4.40 7.47
CA PHE A 52 23.46 5.87 7.48
C PHE A 52 23.86 6.48 6.14
N LEU A 53 24.91 5.96 5.49
CA LEU A 53 25.37 6.43 4.20
C LEU A 53 24.38 6.08 3.08
N VAL A 54 23.83 4.87 3.09
CA VAL A 54 22.80 4.41 2.16
C VAL A 54 21.56 5.31 2.27
N ASP A 55 21.11 5.61 3.49
CA ASP A 55 19.95 6.47 3.72
C ASP A 55 20.17 7.90 3.26
N GLY A 56 21.35 8.47 3.56
CA GLY A 56 21.72 9.81 3.10
C GLY A 56 21.74 9.91 1.58
N ALA A 57 22.39 8.96 0.91
CA ALA A 57 22.51 8.96 -0.55
C ALA A 57 21.17 8.68 -1.26
N SER A 58 20.38 7.73 -0.74
CA SER A 58 19.06 7.41 -1.31
C SER A 58 18.07 8.56 -1.15
N ARG A 59 18.09 9.28 -0.02
CA ARG A 59 17.24 10.45 0.21
C ARG A 59 17.52 11.56 -0.80
N GLY A 60 18.80 11.88 -1.05
CA GLY A 60 19.16 12.90 -2.04
C GLY A 60 18.66 12.55 -3.45
N LYS A 61 18.78 11.28 -3.85
CA LYS A 61 18.22 10.80 -5.13
C LYS A 61 16.70 10.90 -5.17
N ALA A 62 16.02 10.45 -4.11
CA ALA A 62 14.56 10.46 -4.04
C ALA A 62 13.99 11.88 -4.16
N VAL A 63 14.56 12.85 -3.44
CA VAL A 63 14.09 14.25 -3.48
C VAL A 63 14.22 14.84 -4.88
N ASN A 64 15.34 14.59 -5.57
CA ASN A 64 15.54 15.10 -6.93
C ASN A 64 14.53 14.48 -7.91
N GLU A 65 14.29 13.17 -7.80
CA GLU A 65 13.33 12.48 -8.68
C GLU A 65 11.90 12.96 -8.41
N ILE A 66 11.50 13.05 -7.14
CA ILE A 66 10.19 13.56 -6.73
C ILE A 66 9.97 14.97 -7.27
N SER A 67 10.95 15.87 -7.13
CA SER A 67 10.85 17.22 -7.69
C SER A 67 10.72 17.22 -9.22
N THR A 68 11.36 16.28 -9.91
CA THR A 68 11.22 16.12 -11.36
C THR A 68 9.82 15.65 -11.74
N ILE A 69 9.27 14.70 -10.97
CA ILE A 69 7.90 14.20 -11.15
C ILE A 69 6.89 15.32 -10.89
N GLU A 70 7.00 16.03 -9.76
CA GLU A 70 6.11 17.15 -9.40
C GLU A 70 6.09 18.23 -10.47
N ARG A 71 7.26 18.59 -11.01
CA ARG A 71 7.34 19.55 -12.11
C ARG A 71 6.60 19.05 -13.35
N PHE A 72 6.79 17.79 -13.73
CA PHE A 72 6.09 17.21 -14.86
C PHE A 72 4.57 17.21 -14.65
N LEU A 73 4.10 16.86 -13.44
CA LEU A 73 2.69 16.85 -13.10
C LEU A 73 2.09 18.26 -13.17
N PHE A 74 2.81 19.27 -12.68
CA PHE A 74 2.40 20.67 -12.74
C PHE A 74 2.36 21.19 -14.18
N ASP A 75 3.40 20.93 -14.98
CA ASP A 75 3.48 21.38 -16.37
C ASP A 75 2.41 20.73 -17.27
N ASN A 76 1.80 19.62 -16.84
CA ASN A 76 0.77 18.87 -17.56
C ASN A 76 -0.54 18.77 -16.76
N GLU A 77 -0.86 19.75 -15.90
CA GLU A 77 -2.01 19.72 -15.00
C GLU A 77 -3.33 19.43 -15.73
N GLU A 78 -3.53 20.01 -16.92
CA GLU A 78 -4.72 19.84 -17.76
C GLU A 78 -4.72 18.56 -18.63
N ASN A 79 -3.61 17.80 -18.66
CA ASN A 79 -3.47 16.60 -19.50
C ASN A 79 -3.37 15.33 -18.64
N THR A 80 -4.52 14.83 -18.22
CA THR A 80 -4.66 13.66 -17.35
C THR A 80 -4.00 12.40 -17.93
N ASP A 81 -4.16 12.14 -19.23
CA ASP A 81 -3.57 10.96 -19.89
C ASP A 81 -2.03 10.99 -19.85
N ALA A 82 -1.42 12.17 -20.10
CA ALA A 82 0.03 12.33 -20.01
C ALA A 82 0.54 12.13 -18.58
N ARG A 83 -0.16 12.67 -17.58
CA ARG A 83 0.15 12.49 -16.15
C ARG A 83 0.08 11.01 -15.74
N SER A 84 -1.01 10.33 -16.10
CA SER A 84 -1.20 8.90 -15.78
C SER A 84 -0.15 8.02 -16.43
N LYS A 85 0.18 8.23 -17.72
CA LYS A 85 1.23 7.47 -18.42
C LYS A 85 2.61 7.68 -17.79
N PHE A 86 2.93 8.91 -17.41
CA PHE A 86 4.19 9.23 -16.77
C PHE A 86 4.31 8.58 -15.39
N LEU A 87 3.30 8.73 -14.53
CA LEU A 87 3.27 8.10 -13.21
C LEU A 87 3.33 6.58 -13.31
N ALA A 88 2.59 5.96 -14.24
CA ALA A 88 2.63 4.52 -14.47
C ALA A 88 4.02 4.05 -14.90
N THR A 89 4.73 4.83 -15.71
CA THR A 89 6.11 4.54 -16.13
C THR A 89 7.07 4.60 -14.93
N CYS A 90 6.99 5.67 -14.12
CA CYS A 90 7.78 5.79 -12.90
C CYS A 90 7.51 4.64 -11.92
N TYR A 91 6.25 4.28 -11.73
CA TYR A 91 5.82 3.17 -10.88
C TYR A 91 6.35 1.82 -11.39
N SER A 92 6.18 1.55 -12.68
CA SER A 92 6.64 0.30 -13.28
C SER A 92 8.15 0.12 -13.13
N ASN A 93 8.93 1.17 -13.44
CA ASN A 93 10.38 1.14 -13.30
C ASN A 93 10.82 0.88 -11.85
N ALA A 94 10.21 1.55 -10.89
CA ALA A 94 10.51 1.37 -9.48
C ALA A 94 10.13 -0.04 -8.99
N SER A 95 8.94 -0.51 -9.36
CA SER A 95 8.43 -1.84 -9.03
C SER A 95 9.33 -2.95 -9.57
N MET A 96 9.69 -2.90 -10.87
CA MET A 96 10.57 -3.88 -11.51
C MET A 96 11.96 -3.93 -10.85
N TYR A 97 12.51 -2.78 -10.48
CA TYR A 97 13.82 -2.73 -9.84
C TYR A 97 13.78 -3.36 -8.44
N ILE A 98 12.74 -3.06 -7.65
CA ILE A 98 12.55 -3.63 -6.31
C ILE A 98 12.40 -5.15 -6.40
N ASP A 99 11.56 -5.64 -7.33
CA ASP A 99 11.32 -7.08 -7.48
C ASP A 99 12.61 -7.83 -7.89
N LYS A 100 13.39 -7.26 -8.81
CA LYS A 100 14.70 -7.80 -9.22
C LYS A 100 15.69 -7.95 -8.05
N HIS A 101 15.63 -7.06 -7.05
CA HIS A 101 16.54 -7.06 -5.90
C HIS A 101 15.85 -7.46 -4.59
N ARG A 102 14.74 -8.20 -4.69
CA ARG A 102 13.93 -8.60 -3.55
C ARG A 102 14.71 -9.38 -2.50
N SER A 103 15.61 -10.27 -2.91
CA SER A 103 16.46 -11.04 -1.99
C SER A 103 17.30 -10.14 -1.09
N LEU A 104 17.88 -9.08 -1.64
CA LEU A 104 18.67 -8.11 -0.88
C LEU A 104 17.82 -7.33 0.13
N LEU A 105 16.58 -7.01 -0.24
CA LEU A 105 15.61 -6.36 0.66
C LEU A 105 15.21 -7.29 1.81
N GLU A 106 14.98 -8.57 1.50
CA GLU A 106 14.63 -9.60 2.48
C GLU A 106 15.79 -9.85 3.46
N ASP A 107 17.03 -9.94 2.96
CA ASP A 107 18.23 -10.05 3.78
C ASP A 107 18.38 -8.88 4.75
N LYS A 108 18.17 -7.64 4.28
CA LYS A 108 18.25 -6.44 5.12
C LYS A 108 17.16 -6.40 6.19
N ARG A 109 15.98 -6.95 5.92
CA ARG A 109 14.85 -7.01 6.87
C ARG A 109 14.95 -8.19 7.83
N SER A 110 15.84 -9.13 7.57
CA SER A 110 16.05 -10.31 8.40
C SER A 110 16.63 -9.96 9.77
N GLU A 111 16.17 -10.64 10.82
CA GLU A 111 16.79 -10.56 12.16
C GLU A 111 18.28 -10.99 12.14
N ASN A 112 18.66 -11.76 11.12
CA ASN A 112 20.01 -12.24 10.89
C ASN A 112 20.87 -11.30 10.03
N TRP A 113 20.42 -10.07 9.75
CA TRP A 113 21.18 -9.12 8.92
C TRP A 113 22.63 -8.97 9.33
N LYS A 114 22.93 -8.93 10.63
CA LYS A 114 24.31 -8.89 11.17
C LYS A 114 25.22 -10.04 10.69
N TYR A 115 24.66 -11.21 10.44
CA TYR A 115 25.39 -12.37 9.94
C TYR A 115 25.36 -12.46 8.41
N LEU A 116 24.30 -11.97 7.78
CA LEU A 116 24.18 -11.94 6.32
C LEU A 116 25.05 -10.83 5.71
N PHE A 117 25.15 -9.69 6.39
CA PHE A 117 25.90 -8.51 5.95
C PHE A 117 27.36 -8.84 5.64
N VAL A 118 28.00 -9.67 6.46
CA VAL A 118 29.39 -10.05 6.24
C VAL A 118 29.58 -10.90 4.99
N ASN A 119 28.55 -11.58 4.49
CA ASN A 119 28.64 -12.38 3.27
C ASN A 119 28.79 -11.52 2.01
N TYR A 120 28.47 -10.22 2.11
CA TYR A 120 28.62 -9.25 1.03
C TYR A 120 30.05 -8.67 0.93
N PHE A 121 30.94 -9.02 1.87
CA PHE A 121 32.31 -8.53 1.93
C PHE A 121 33.28 -9.70 2.12
N LYS A 122 34.45 -9.65 1.47
CA LYS A 122 35.52 -10.60 1.80
C LYS A 122 36.10 -10.27 3.17
N LEU A 123 36.72 -11.24 3.82
CA LEU A 123 37.42 -11.00 5.10
C LEU A 123 38.46 -9.88 4.99
N GLU A 124 39.14 -9.81 3.83
CA GLU A 124 40.08 -8.72 3.49
C GLU A 124 39.41 -7.35 3.49
N ASP A 125 38.20 -7.25 2.93
CA ASP A 125 37.42 -6.02 2.90
C ASP A 125 37.02 -5.57 4.30
N ILE A 126 36.59 -6.51 5.15
CA ILE A 126 36.23 -6.24 6.55
C ILE A 126 37.46 -5.79 7.35
N TYR A 127 38.60 -6.44 7.15
CA TYR A 127 39.87 -6.03 7.75
C TYR A 127 40.27 -4.61 7.31
N ASN A 128 40.22 -4.35 6.00
CA ASN A 128 40.52 -3.04 5.42
C ASN A 128 39.56 -1.96 5.91
N TYR A 129 38.29 -2.28 6.15
CA TYR A 129 37.33 -1.35 6.74
C TYR A 129 37.74 -0.89 8.14
N PHE A 130 38.22 -1.79 9.00
CA PHE A 130 38.64 -1.43 10.36
C PHE A 130 40.03 -0.78 10.41
N ASN A 131 40.83 -0.96 9.37
CA ASN A 131 42.15 -0.36 9.22
C ASN A 131 42.19 0.76 8.16
N LYS A 132 41.02 1.22 7.72
CA LYS A 132 40.89 2.26 6.68
C LYS A 132 41.51 3.55 7.15
N LYS A 133 42.34 4.15 6.31
CA LYS A 133 42.80 5.55 6.49
C LYS A 133 41.82 6.56 5.89
N ALA A 134 40.92 6.08 5.02
CA ALA A 134 39.89 6.88 4.35
C ALA A 134 38.55 6.83 5.08
N SER A 135 37.64 7.75 4.74
CA SER A 135 36.29 7.78 5.30
C SER A 135 35.49 6.51 4.93
N ALA A 136 34.50 6.17 5.74
CA ALA A 136 33.56 5.08 5.45
C ALA A 136 32.81 5.27 4.12
N SER A 137 32.48 6.53 3.78
CA SER A 137 31.83 6.88 2.52
C SER A 137 32.70 6.51 1.32
N THR A 138 33.99 6.84 1.37
CA THR A 138 34.95 6.51 0.31
C THR A 138 35.10 4.99 0.17
N PHE A 139 35.14 4.28 1.31
CA PHE A 139 35.24 2.82 1.33
C PHE A 139 34.01 2.15 0.71
N PHE A 140 32.80 2.44 1.19
CA PHE A 140 31.62 1.69 0.73
C PHE A 140 31.24 1.95 -0.73
N LYS A 141 31.52 3.16 -1.24
CA LYS A 141 31.19 3.53 -2.63
C LYS A 141 31.89 2.65 -3.69
N THR A 142 32.98 1.96 -3.35
CA THR A 142 33.68 1.07 -4.27
C THR A 142 32.97 -0.29 -4.43
N TYR A 143 32.04 -0.63 -3.54
CA TYR A 143 31.36 -1.93 -3.53
C TYR A 143 30.00 -1.86 -4.23
N ALA A 144 29.68 -2.90 -5.03
CA ALA A 144 28.41 -3.00 -5.76
C ALA A 144 27.20 -2.98 -4.81
N ILE A 145 27.28 -3.71 -3.70
CA ILE A 145 26.23 -3.80 -2.68
C ILE A 145 25.79 -2.45 -2.14
N TYR A 146 26.72 -1.49 -2.01
CA TYR A 146 26.38 -0.14 -1.57
C TYR A 146 25.52 0.57 -2.61
N ASN A 147 25.91 0.54 -3.89
CA ASN A 147 25.19 1.21 -4.96
C ASN A 147 23.81 0.56 -5.23
N GLU A 148 23.74 -0.76 -5.14
CA GLU A 148 22.49 -1.52 -5.21
C GLU A 148 21.56 -1.16 -4.06
N MET A 149 22.06 -1.15 -2.83
CA MET A 149 21.25 -0.81 -1.65
C MET A 149 20.79 0.65 -1.67
N VAL A 150 21.63 1.59 -2.10
CA VAL A 150 21.25 3.00 -2.31
C VAL A 150 20.09 3.09 -3.30
N THR A 151 20.19 2.39 -4.43
CA THR A 151 19.19 2.46 -5.50
C THR A 151 17.89 1.75 -5.09
N LEU A 152 18.00 0.62 -4.41
CA LEU A 152 16.86 -0.10 -3.84
C LEU A 152 16.13 0.75 -2.79
N THR A 153 16.85 1.33 -1.84
CA THR A 153 16.28 2.20 -0.80
C THR A 153 15.64 3.45 -1.41
N TYR A 154 16.25 3.99 -2.47
CA TYR A 154 15.69 5.09 -3.26
C TYR A 154 14.35 4.70 -3.88
N TYR A 155 14.27 3.57 -4.59
CA TYR A 155 13.02 3.14 -5.23
C TYR A 155 11.94 2.78 -4.22
N VAL A 156 12.28 2.23 -3.05
CA VAL A 156 11.31 2.00 -1.97
C VAL A 156 10.69 3.33 -1.51
N LYS A 157 11.51 4.35 -1.26
CA LYS A 157 11.03 5.70 -0.89
C LYS A 157 10.22 6.35 -2.01
N LEU A 158 10.65 6.19 -3.27
CA LEU A 158 9.93 6.70 -4.43
C LEU A 158 8.56 6.02 -4.58
N MET A 159 8.47 4.71 -4.33
CA MET A 159 7.20 3.97 -4.39
C MET A 159 6.21 4.43 -3.32
N GLU A 160 6.67 4.82 -2.12
CA GLU A 160 5.81 5.43 -1.11
C GLU A 160 5.20 6.74 -1.62
N TYR A 161 6.01 7.60 -2.25
CA TYR A 161 5.53 8.82 -2.89
C TYR A 161 4.58 8.53 -4.06
N LEU A 162 4.97 7.67 -5.00
CA LEU A 162 4.15 7.34 -6.17
C LEU A 162 2.83 6.71 -5.76
N ARG A 163 2.79 5.87 -4.72
CA ARG A 163 1.54 5.35 -4.17
C ARG A 163 0.68 6.47 -3.60
N ALA A 164 1.26 7.45 -2.91
CA ALA A 164 0.50 8.61 -2.44
C ALA A 164 0.00 9.51 -3.59
N GLN A 165 0.66 9.50 -4.76
CA GLN A 165 0.15 10.17 -5.97
C GLN A 165 -0.92 9.34 -6.70
N VAL A 166 -0.92 8.02 -6.53
CA VAL A 166 -1.86 7.08 -7.17
C VAL A 166 -3.08 6.80 -6.27
N GLU A 167 -2.95 6.92 -4.96
CA GLU A 167 -4.07 7.01 -4.02
C GLU A 167 -4.78 8.36 -4.25
N LEU A 168 -5.80 8.31 -5.12
CA LEU A 168 -6.80 9.34 -5.47
C LEU A 168 -6.54 10.16 -6.74
N GLU A 169 -6.50 9.47 -7.87
CA GLU A 169 -7.32 9.77 -9.07
C GLU A 169 -7.26 8.52 -9.96
N ILE A 170 -7.87 7.42 -9.50
CA ILE A 170 -8.61 6.62 -10.48
C ILE A 170 -9.84 7.48 -10.71
N PRO A 171 -9.99 8.18 -11.85
CA PRO A 171 -11.33 8.48 -12.26
C PRO A 171 -11.95 7.08 -12.41
N VAL A 172 -12.72 6.67 -11.39
CA VAL A 172 -14.02 6.12 -11.74
C VAL A 172 -14.52 7.24 -12.62
N ASP A 173 -14.64 6.99 -13.94
CA ASP A 173 -15.37 7.91 -14.79
C ASP A 173 -16.51 8.41 -13.91
N ASP A 174 -16.64 9.73 -13.71
CA ASP A 174 -17.89 10.23 -13.18
C ASP A 174 -18.89 9.64 -14.16
N ASP A 175 -19.51 8.53 -13.78
CA ASP A 175 -20.64 7.95 -14.43
C ASP A 175 -21.62 9.11 -14.30
N GLN A 176 -21.63 10.00 -15.31
CA GLN A 176 -22.63 11.05 -15.42
C GLN A 176 -24.02 10.41 -15.47
N ASP A 177 -24.06 9.09 -15.67
CA ASP A 177 -25.19 8.18 -15.59
C ASP A 177 -25.47 7.61 -14.19
N MET A 178 -24.63 7.78 -13.15
CA MET A 178 -24.96 7.28 -11.81
C MET A 178 -25.91 8.27 -11.12
N PRO A 179 -27.19 7.91 -10.90
CA PRO A 179 -28.13 8.81 -10.25
C PRO A 179 -27.66 9.12 -8.84
N GLY A 180 -27.81 10.39 -8.44
CA GLY A 180 -27.45 10.84 -7.10
C GLY A 180 -28.16 10.06 -5.99
N ARG A 181 -27.63 10.14 -4.77
CA ARG A 181 -28.22 9.48 -3.60
C ARG A 181 -29.70 9.84 -3.47
N ILE A 182 -30.55 8.82 -3.32
CA ILE A 182 -31.97 9.01 -3.04
C ILE A 182 -32.10 9.33 -1.55
N ASP A 183 -32.45 10.57 -1.22
CA ASP A 183 -32.68 10.99 0.17
C ASP A 183 -34.16 10.94 0.57
N ASP A 184 -35.09 10.94 -0.40
CA ASP A 184 -36.53 10.87 -0.11
C ASP A 184 -36.96 9.42 0.19
N ILE A 185 -37.39 9.18 1.43
CA ILE A 185 -37.92 7.89 1.89
C ILE A 185 -39.16 7.44 1.10
N ASN A 186 -39.99 8.36 0.59
CA ASN A 186 -41.16 7.98 -0.21
C ASN A 186 -40.73 7.36 -1.54
N LEU A 187 -39.71 7.93 -2.18
CA LEU A 187 -39.13 7.41 -3.41
C LEU A 187 -38.45 6.05 -3.18
N LYS A 188 -37.74 5.87 -2.06
CA LYS A 188 -37.19 4.56 -1.67
C LYS A 188 -38.29 3.51 -1.51
N VAL A 189 -39.39 3.85 -0.84
CA VAL A 189 -40.53 2.94 -0.66
C VAL A 189 -41.19 2.60 -1.99
N ALA A 190 -41.35 3.57 -2.89
CA ALA A 190 -41.88 3.33 -4.24
C ALA A 190 -40.99 2.36 -5.03
N ILE A 191 -39.67 2.54 -4.99
CA ILE A 191 -38.73 1.62 -5.65
C ILE A 191 -38.85 0.21 -5.08
N LEU A 192 -38.87 0.06 -3.75
CA LEU A 192 -39.01 -1.24 -3.10
C LEU A 192 -40.35 -1.92 -3.43
N HIS A 193 -41.43 -1.15 -3.58
CA HIS A 193 -42.73 -1.66 -3.99
C HIS A 193 -42.69 -2.17 -5.43
N GLU A 194 -42.19 -1.36 -6.36
CA GLU A 194 -42.07 -1.69 -7.78
C GLU A 194 -41.18 -2.92 -8.04
N LEU A 195 -40.15 -3.15 -7.20
CA LEU A 195 -39.32 -4.36 -7.25
C LEU A 195 -39.97 -5.59 -6.59
N GLY A 196 -41.22 -5.50 -6.10
CA GLY A 196 -41.94 -6.57 -5.41
C GLY A 196 -41.35 -6.94 -4.02
N PHE A 197 -40.44 -6.12 -3.50
CA PHE A 197 -39.75 -6.41 -2.24
C PHE A 197 -40.69 -6.29 -1.04
N ILE A 198 -41.63 -5.34 -1.09
CA ILE A 198 -42.62 -5.11 -0.04
C ILE A 198 -43.53 -6.33 0.11
N GLU A 199 -44.00 -6.89 -0.99
CA GLU A 199 -44.89 -8.06 -1.07
C GLU A 199 -44.16 -9.29 -0.53
N LYS A 200 -42.93 -9.51 -0.99
CA LYS A 200 -42.09 -10.60 -0.51
C LYS A 200 -41.82 -10.51 1.00
N LEU A 201 -41.58 -9.31 1.53
CA LEU A 201 -41.41 -9.11 2.98
C LEU A 201 -42.69 -9.41 3.77
N LYS A 202 -43.88 -9.11 3.23
CA LYS A 202 -45.16 -9.45 3.88
C LYS A 202 -45.30 -10.96 4.06
N GLU A 203 -44.84 -11.76 3.09
CA GLU A 203 -44.89 -13.22 3.14
C GLU A 203 -43.87 -13.82 4.11
N VAL A 204 -42.67 -13.25 4.17
CA VAL A 204 -41.55 -13.82 4.95
C VAL A 204 -41.64 -13.47 6.44
N ILE A 205 -42.25 -12.35 6.82
CA ILE A 205 -42.31 -11.92 8.22
C ILE A 205 -43.59 -12.44 8.89
N PRO A 206 -43.49 -13.44 9.80
CA PRO A 206 -44.65 -14.21 10.26
C PRO A 206 -45.51 -13.50 11.33
N HIS A 207 -44.94 -12.54 12.07
CA HIS A 207 -45.61 -11.87 13.18
C HIS A 207 -45.31 -10.37 13.19
N ASN A 208 -46.31 -9.57 13.60
CA ASN A 208 -46.22 -8.10 13.61
C ASN A 208 -45.64 -7.57 12.29
N THR A 209 -46.12 -8.13 11.18
CA THR A 209 -45.56 -7.98 9.83
C THR A 209 -45.31 -6.53 9.48
N LEU A 210 -46.33 -5.66 9.54
CA LEU A 210 -46.19 -4.24 9.21
C LEU A 210 -45.20 -3.48 10.13
N PRO A 211 -45.29 -3.53 11.47
CA PRO A 211 -44.29 -2.91 12.35
C PRO A 211 -42.86 -3.42 12.14
N ASN A 212 -42.68 -4.73 11.92
CA ASN A 212 -41.37 -5.32 11.73
C ASN A 212 -40.79 -4.98 10.36
N MET A 213 -41.63 -4.95 9.32
CA MET A 213 -41.26 -4.43 8.00
C MET A 213 -40.83 -2.97 8.08
N ALA A 214 -41.59 -2.11 8.78
CA ALA A 214 -41.23 -0.71 8.94
C ALA A 214 -39.85 -0.55 9.57
N LYS A 215 -39.59 -1.23 10.70
CA LYS A 215 -38.26 -1.19 11.34
C LYS A 215 -37.14 -1.72 10.43
N PHE A 216 -37.42 -2.82 9.73
CA PHE A 216 -36.46 -3.44 8.82
C PHE A 216 -36.10 -2.50 7.65
N ILE A 217 -37.10 -1.89 7.02
CA ILE A 217 -36.90 -0.96 5.91
C ILE A 217 -36.21 0.32 6.41
N THR A 218 -36.53 0.84 7.61
CA THR A 218 -35.80 1.98 8.20
C THR A 218 -34.30 1.69 8.31
N ILE A 219 -33.92 0.49 8.75
CA ILE A 219 -32.51 0.07 8.84
C ILE A 219 -31.92 -0.13 7.44
N LEU A 220 -32.64 -0.81 6.53
CA LEU A 220 -32.18 -1.11 5.18
C LEU A 220 -31.90 0.16 4.37
N CYS A 221 -32.77 1.17 4.50
CA CYS A 221 -32.66 2.45 3.81
C CYS A 221 -31.70 3.45 4.49
N ASN A 222 -31.03 3.02 5.57
CA ASN A 222 -30.12 3.83 6.39
C ASN A 222 -30.76 5.14 6.87
N GLU A 223 -31.99 5.04 7.36
CA GLU A 223 -32.76 6.17 7.89
C GLU A 223 -32.60 6.31 9.41
N ASP A 224 -32.92 7.48 9.95
CA ASP A 224 -32.95 7.68 11.40
C ASP A 224 -33.91 6.67 12.06
N PRO A 225 -33.46 5.87 13.04
CA PRO A 225 -34.33 4.94 13.74
C PRO A 225 -35.62 5.57 14.26
N ALA A 226 -35.66 6.87 14.57
CA ALA A 226 -36.86 7.56 15.04
C ALA A 226 -38.01 7.57 14.02
N ILE A 227 -37.73 7.48 12.71
CA ILE A 227 -38.75 7.61 11.66
C ILE A 227 -39.54 6.33 11.38
N TRP A 228 -39.22 5.20 12.03
CA TRP A 228 -39.89 3.92 11.77
C TRP A 228 -41.41 3.97 11.95
N ARG A 229 -41.92 4.85 12.83
CA ARG A 229 -43.36 5.05 13.04
C ARG A 229 -44.02 5.77 11.88
N ASP A 230 -43.33 6.74 11.28
CA ASP A 230 -43.81 7.42 10.07
C ASP A 230 -43.83 6.44 8.89
N LEU A 231 -42.77 5.65 8.74
CA LEU A 231 -42.70 4.61 7.73
C LEU A 231 -43.79 3.54 7.92
N LEU A 232 -44.09 3.15 9.15
CA LEU A 232 -45.24 2.28 9.46
C LEU A 232 -46.56 2.88 8.98
N MET A 233 -46.76 4.19 9.17
CA MET A 233 -47.95 4.86 8.65
C MET A 233 -47.95 4.84 7.13
N LYS A 234 -46.84 5.14 6.46
CA LYS A 234 -46.75 5.07 4.99
C LYS A 234 -47.05 3.67 4.45
N LEU A 235 -46.48 2.62 5.04
CA LEU A 235 -46.75 1.23 4.66
C LEU A 235 -48.23 0.82 4.86
N ARG A 236 -48.92 1.41 5.84
CA ARG A 236 -50.37 1.19 6.05
C ARG A 236 -51.23 1.87 4.98
N HIS A 237 -50.74 2.94 4.35
CA HIS A 237 -51.48 3.71 3.36
C HIS A 237 -51.05 3.42 1.91
N LEU A 238 -50.19 2.42 1.69
CA LEU A 238 -49.84 1.94 0.34
C LEU A 238 -51.12 1.58 -0.43
N ASN A 239 -51.25 2.10 -1.66
CA ASN A 239 -52.36 1.84 -2.58
C ASN A 239 -53.73 2.36 -2.10
N LEU A 240 -53.78 3.27 -1.13
CA LEU A 240 -55.04 3.85 -0.63
C LEU A 240 -55.44 5.15 -1.35
N GLN A 241 -54.66 5.63 -2.34
CA GLN A 241 -54.95 6.83 -3.15
C GLN A 241 -55.34 8.05 -2.30
N ASN A 242 -54.61 8.27 -1.20
CA ASN A 242 -54.79 9.43 -0.32
C ASN A 242 -53.51 10.26 -0.26
N ASP A 243 -53.59 11.47 0.31
CA ASP A 243 -52.45 12.41 0.42
C ASP A 243 -51.25 11.87 1.22
N LYS A 244 -51.39 10.71 1.87
CA LYS A 244 -50.34 10.04 2.65
C LYS A 244 -49.77 8.82 1.95
N ASP A 245 -50.25 8.50 0.74
CA ASP A 245 -49.77 7.39 -0.07
C ASP A 245 -48.39 7.74 -0.63
N PRO A 246 -47.33 6.97 -0.31
CA PRO A 246 -46.02 7.21 -0.90
C PRO A 246 -45.98 6.89 -2.40
N LEU A 247 -46.94 6.14 -2.94
CA LEU A 247 -47.03 5.74 -4.35
C LEU A 247 -47.75 6.77 -5.22
N THR A 248 -47.33 8.03 -5.11
CA THR A 248 -47.83 9.07 -6.02
C THR A 248 -47.31 8.85 -7.44
N GLU A 249 -48.06 9.32 -8.43
CA GLU A 249 -47.64 9.27 -9.85
C GLU A 249 -46.24 9.89 -10.04
N LEU A 250 -45.92 10.96 -9.30
CA LEU A 250 -44.61 11.59 -9.32
C LEU A 250 -43.50 10.65 -8.82
N ASN A 251 -43.73 9.93 -7.72
CA ASN A 251 -42.73 9.03 -7.14
C ASN A 251 -42.56 7.78 -7.99
N LEU A 252 -43.65 7.24 -8.56
CA LEU A 252 -43.60 6.09 -9.45
C LEU A 252 -42.85 6.42 -10.75
N ASN A 253 -43.14 7.56 -11.37
CA ASN A 253 -42.43 8.00 -12.59
C ASN A 253 -40.93 8.19 -12.32
N LYS A 254 -40.56 8.82 -11.20
CA LYS A 254 -39.15 8.94 -10.80
C LYS A 254 -38.50 7.61 -10.49
N ALA A 255 -39.23 6.69 -9.85
CA ALA A 255 -38.73 5.34 -9.56
C ALA A 255 -38.43 4.59 -10.86
N HIS A 256 -39.33 4.65 -11.84
CA HIS A 256 -39.15 4.04 -13.17
C HIS A 256 -38.00 4.67 -13.95
N GLU A 257 -37.85 6.00 -13.90
CA GLU A 257 -36.71 6.70 -14.52
C GLU A 257 -35.38 6.19 -13.96
N ILE A 258 -35.25 6.14 -12.63
CA ILE A 258 -34.05 5.62 -11.96
C ILE A 258 -33.81 4.15 -12.33
N MET A 259 -34.84 3.32 -12.30
CA MET A 259 -34.72 1.89 -12.65
C MET A 259 -34.30 1.67 -14.10
N THR A 260 -34.78 2.50 -15.03
CA THR A 260 -34.43 2.44 -16.45
C THR A 260 -32.94 2.70 -16.68
N VAL A 261 -32.34 3.63 -15.90
CA VAL A 261 -30.88 3.88 -15.94
C VAL A 261 -30.09 2.60 -15.63
N PHE A 262 -30.61 1.73 -14.77
CA PHE A 262 -30.00 0.44 -14.43
C PHE A 262 -30.48 -0.73 -15.31
N GLY A 263 -31.24 -0.47 -16.38
CA GLY A 263 -31.78 -1.50 -17.27
C GLY A 263 -32.84 -2.40 -16.63
N ILE A 264 -33.49 -1.94 -15.56
CA ILE A 264 -34.58 -2.66 -14.90
C ILE A 264 -35.89 -2.28 -15.59
N GLU A 265 -36.40 -3.18 -16.43
CA GLU A 265 -37.70 -3.06 -17.07
C GLU A 265 -38.76 -3.75 -16.20
N ILE A 266 -39.71 -2.98 -15.66
CA ILE A 266 -40.88 -3.53 -14.97
C ILE A 266 -42.01 -3.62 -15.99
N GLU A 267 -42.51 -4.83 -16.22
CA GLU A 267 -43.69 -5.04 -17.05
C GLU A 267 -44.89 -4.33 -16.41
N LYS A 268 -45.57 -3.46 -17.18
CA LYS A 268 -46.86 -2.91 -16.77
C LYS A 268 -47.90 -4.02 -16.92
N ASP A 269 -48.31 -4.61 -15.81
CA ASP A 269 -49.55 -5.38 -15.70
C ASP A 269 -50.79 -4.46 -15.87
#